data_AF-A0A7S0MCG0-F1
#
_entry.id   AF-A0A7S0MCG0-F1
#
_cell.length_a   1.000
_cell.length_b   1.000
_cell.length_c   1.000
_cell.angle_alpha   90.00
_cell.angle_beta   90.00
_cell.angle_gamma   90.00
#
_symmetry.space_group_name_H-M   'P 1'
#
loop_
_entity.id
_entity.type
_entity.pdbx_description
1 polymer ?
#
loop_
_entity_poly.entity_id
_entity_poly.type
_entity_poly.pdbx_seq_one_letter_code
_entity_poly.pdbx_strand_id
1 'polypeptide(L)'
;DSIPSLWQLHPIWMDEEVFLAQLFRRARLVDEAFQQRMASVVRCNCEDTVPIEFFSAPIKSVARMREKLAKYVPPHPAAIWPLTANILDPVRASIVCDGPKQILQAANWFISNECISDTHKYPLTVVRVKNKFSPSHPEVTDGYRDLKLFISFMDSRGLGIIGEIQFHDRILYGL
;
A
#
# COMPACT_ATOMS: atom_id res chain seq x y z
N ASP A 1 -10.19 32.76 30.69
CA ASP A 1 -10.92 31.53 30.31
C ASP A 1 -10.28 30.89 29.09
N SER A 2 -9.31 30.01 29.33
CA SER A 2 -8.66 29.22 28.28
C SER A 2 -9.58 28.07 27.87
N ILE A 3 -10.02 28.06 26.62
CA ILE A 3 -10.71 26.91 26.02
C ILE A 3 -9.80 25.70 26.19
N PRO A 4 -10.23 24.62 26.88
CA PRO A 4 -9.45 23.39 26.97
C PRO A 4 -9.11 22.95 25.55
N SER A 5 -7.85 22.59 25.31
CA SER A 5 -7.48 22.09 24.00
C SER A 5 -8.36 20.87 23.70
N LEU A 6 -8.78 20.70 22.44
CA LEU A 6 -9.58 19.55 21.99
C LEU A 6 -8.98 18.17 22.37
N TRP A 7 -7.74 18.17 22.87
CA TRP A 7 -6.97 17.02 23.35
C TRP A 7 -7.17 16.71 24.84
N GLN A 8 -7.72 17.62 25.64
CA GLN A 8 -8.01 17.42 27.07
C GLN A 8 -9.39 16.81 27.32
N LEU A 9 -10.17 16.57 26.27
CA LEU A 9 -11.41 15.80 26.30
C LEU A 9 -11.13 14.38 25.74
N HIS A 10 -10.85 13.42 26.62
CA HIS A 10 -10.86 11.98 26.32
C HIS A 10 -12.02 11.31 27.08
N PRO A 11 -12.67 10.21 26.60
CA PRO A 11 -12.11 9.16 25.74
C PRO A 11 -13.09 8.62 24.65
N ILE A 12 -13.81 9.47 23.92
CA ILE A 12 -14.67 9.01 22.79
C ILE A 12 -13.89 9.00 21.46
N TRP A 13 -12.56 8.98 21.56
CA TRP A 13 -11.70 8.53 20.48
C TRP A 13 -11.97 7.03 20.37
N MET A 14 -12.83 6.66 19.43
CA MET A 14 -13.30 5.29 19.27
C MET A 14 -12.11 4.33 19.30
N ASP A 15 -12.31 3.19 19.93
CA ASP A 15 -11.30 2.21 20.26
C ASP A 15 -10.38 1.91 19.04
N GLU A 16 -9.10 2.28 19.15
CA GLU A 16 -8.07 1.97 18.14
C GLU A 16 -8.12 0.48 17.79
N GLU A 17 -8.39 -0.38 18.77
CA GLU A 17 -8.54 -1.82 18.58
C GLU A 17 -9.71 -2.15 17.67
N VAL A 18 -10.85 -1.45 17.79
CA VAL A 18 -12.00 -1.65 16.90
C VAL A 18 -11.63 -1.31 15.46
N PHE A 19 -10.95 -0.17 15.22
CA PHE A 19 -10.57 0.21 13.86
C PHE A 19 -9.48 -0.70 13.28
N LEU A 20 -8.49 -1.10 14.09
CA LEU A 20 -7.47 -2.05 13.68
C LEU A 20 -8.08 -3.43 13.39
N ALA A 21 -8.97 -3.91 14.24
CA ALA A 21 -9.67 -5.18 14.03
C ALA A 21 -10.55 -5.15 12.78
N GLN A 22 -11.28 -4.05 12.54
CA GLN A 22 -12.06 -3.87 11.33
C GLN A 22 -11.18 -3.83 10.08
N LEU A 23 -10.08 -3.06 10.10
CA LEU A 23 -9.14 -2.97 8.98
C LEU A 23 -8.50 -4.33 8.69
N PHE A 24 -8.03 -5.04 9.72
CA PHE A 24 -7.43 -6.35 9.59
C PHE A 24 -8.43 -7.39 9.08
N ARG A 25 -9.67 -7.40 9.60
CA ARG A 25 -10.73 -8.27 9.10
C ARG A 25 -11.04 -7.98 7.63
N ARG A 26 -11.12 -6.71 7.26
CA ARG A 26 -11.33 -6.31 5.86
C ARG A 26 -10.18 -6.79 4.98
N ALA A 27 -8.94 -6.59 5.41
CA ALA A 27 -7.75 -7.08 4.73
C ALA A 27 -7.84 -8.60 4.48
N ARG A 28 -8.18 -9.39 5.50
CA ARG A 28 -8.37 -10.85 5.36
C ARG A 28 -9.44 -11.22 4.35
N LEU A 29 -10.53 -10.46 4.28
CA LEU A 29 -11.61 -10.75 3.35
C LEU A 29 -11.21 -10.46 1.90
N VAL A 30 -10.38 -9.45 1.66
CA VAL A 30 -10.06 -8.97 0.30
C VAL A 30 -8.68 -9.42 -0.21
N ASP A 31 -7.81 -9.96 0.65
CA ASP A 31 -6.42 -10.27 0.32
C ASP A 31 -6.28 -11.16 -0.92
N GLU A 32 -6.97 -12.30 -0.96
CA GLU A 32 -6.90 -13.21 -2.11
C GLU A 32 -7.29 -12.53 -3.42
N ALA A 33 -8.42 -11.82 -3.43
CA ALA A 33 -8.89 -11.09 -4.62
C ALA A 33 -7.93 -9.96 -5.01
N PHE A 34 -7.33 -9.29 -4.03
CA PHE A 34 -6.30 -8.29 -4.26
C PHE A 34 -5.07 -8.92 -4.93
N GLN A 35 -4.52 -10.02 -4.37
CA GLN A 35 -3.35 -10.70 -4.94
C GLN A 35 -3.60 -11.18 -6.37
N GLN A 36 -4.73 -11.86 -6.60
CA GLN A 36 -5.14 -12.32 -7.93
C GLN A 36 -5.23 -11.17 -8.92
N ARG A 37 -5.80 -10.03 -8.49
CA ARG A 37 -5.94 -8.86 -9.34
C ARG A 37 -4.59 -8.25 -9.70
N MET A 38 -3.69 -8.08 -8.73
CA MET A 38 -2.35 -7.53 -8.99
C MET A 38 -1.54 -8.46 -9.91
N ALA A 39 -1.57 -9.77 -9.65
CA ALA A 39 -0.91 -10.77 -10.49
C ALA A 39 -1.48 -10.79 -11.93
N SER A 40 -2.78 -10.58 -12.08
CA SER A 40 -3.40 -10.46 -13.41
C SER A 40 -2.85 -9.28 -14.20
N VAL A 41 -2.66 -8.11 -13.57
CA VAL A 41 -2.06 -6.94 -14.24
C VAL A 41 -0.66 -7.27 -14.75
N VAL A 42 0.16 -7.89 -13.91
CA VAL A 42 1.52 -8.30 -14.29
C VAL A 42 1.48 -9.29 -15.46
N ARG A 43 0.67 -10.35 -15.38
CA ARG A 43 0.58 -11.37 -16.43
C ARG A 43 0.13 -10.80 -17.78
N CYS A 44 -0.89 -9.94 -17.79
CA CYS A 44 -1.41 -9.35 -19.04
C CYS A 44 -0.40 -8.44 -19.76
N ASN A 45 0.58 -7.90 -19.05
CA ASN A 45 1.56 -6.97 -19.62
C ASN A 45 2.94 -7.60 -19.84
N CYS A 46 3.20 -8.80 -19.32
CA CYS A 46 4.53 -9.41 -19.31
C CYS A 46 4.81 -10.32 -20.52
N GLU A 47 3.84 -10.52 -21.43
CA GLU A 47 3.96 -11.50 -22.53
C GLU A 47 5.14 -11.26 -23.49
N ASP A 48 5.70 -10.04 -23.55
CA ASP A 48 6.81 -9.67 -24.45
C ASP A 48 8.06 -9.10 -23.76
N THR A 49 8.16 -9.18 -22.42
CA THR A 49 9.23 -8.51 -21.66
C THR A 49 10.05 -9.47 -20.79
N VAL A 50 11.27 -9.05 -20.45
CA VAL A 50 12.19 -9.71 -19.50
C VAL A 50 11.45 -10.19 -18.24
N PRO A 51 11.81 -11.34 -17.63
CA PRO A 51 11.09 -11.93 -16.51
C PRO A 51 10.94 -10.98 -15.31
N ILE A 52 9.69 -10.55 -15.09
CA ILE A 52 9.22 -9.86 -13.89
C ILE A 52 8.51 -10.88 -12.99
N GLU A 53 8.87 -10.89 -11.71
CA GLU A 53 8.34 -11.87 -10.76
C GLU A 53 7.35 -11.21 -9.79
N PHE A 54 6.20 -11.86 -9.59
CA PHE A 54 5.17 -11.42 -8.66
C PHE A 54 5.19 -12.28 -7.40
N PHE A 55 5.21 -11.63 -6.24
CA PHE A 55 5.16 -12.28 -4.93
C PHE A 55 4.00 -11.72 -4.12
N SER A 56 3.14 -12.61 -3.65
CA SER A 56 2.13 -12.26 -2.65
C SER A 56 2.82 -12.04 -1.30
N ALA A 57 2.48 -10.96 -0.62
CA ALA A 57 3.00 -10.70 0.72
C ALA A 57 1.89 -10.93 1.77
N PRO A 58 2.24 -11.43 2.97
CA PRO A 58 1.26 -11.63 4.01
C PRO A 58 0.64 -10.30 4.44
N ILE A 59 -0.65 -10.37 4.78
CA ILE A 59 -1.39 -9.28 5.42
C ILE A 59 -0.57 -8.75 6.59
N LYS A 60 -0.49 -7.43 6.70
CA LYS A 60 0.21 -6.80 7.80
C LYS A 60 -0.40 -7.22 9.14
N SER A 61 0.42 -7.65 10.08
CA SER A 61 -0.06 -7.99 11.42
C SER A 61 -0.58 -6.75 12.16
N VAL A 62 -1.55 -6.96 13.06
CA VAL A 62 -2.10 -5.89 13.90
C VAL A 62 -1.00 -5.20 14.72
N ALA A 63 -0.03 -5.97 15.25
CA ALA A 63 1.13 -5.40 15.95
C ALA A 63 1.91 -4.40 15.07
N ARG A 64 2.20 -4.77 13.82
CA ARG A 64 2.90 -3.89 12.87
C ARG A 64 2.06 -2.72 12.40
N MET A 65 0.73 -2.87 12.36
CA MET A 65 -0.19 -1.75 12.14
C MET A 65 -0.11 -0.75 13.30
N ARG A 66 -0.14 -1.23 14.55
CA ARG A 66 -0.01 -0.39 15.75
C ARG A 66 1.31 0.36 15.80
N GLU A 67 2.43 -0.33 15.52
CA GLU A 67 3.75 0.31 15.38
C GLU A 67 3.76 1.43 14.33
N LYS A 68 3.01 1.25 13.23
CA LYS A 68 2.89 2.30 12.20
C LYS A 68 2.08 3.49 12.71
N LEU A 69 1.01 3.27 13.47
CA LEU A 69 0.21 4.33 14.07
C LEU A 69 0.94 5.13 15.13
N ALA A 70 1.82 4.48 15.90
CA ALA A 70 2.64 5.14 16.91
C ALA A 70 3.50 6.30 16.35
N LYS A 71 3.75 6.32 15.03
CA LYS A 71 4.47 7.42 14.35
C LYS A 71 3.62 8.66 14.10
N TYR A 72 2.30 8.52 14.18
CA TYR A 72 1.32 9.54 13.85
C TYR A 72 0.56 10.03 15.09
N VAL A 73 0.97 9.66 16.30
CA VAL A 73 0.36 10.17 17.54
C VAL A 73 0.73 11.65 17.76
N PRO A 74 -0.06 12.43 18.53
CA PRO A 74 0.29 13.80 18.88
C PRO A 74 1.71 13.89 19.44
N PRO A 75 2.48 14.94 19.08
CA PRO A 75 2.08 16.14 18.36
C PRO A 75 2.15 16.06 16.83
N HIS A 76 2.22 14.86 16.24
CA HIS A 76 2.39 14.72 14.79
C HIS A 76 1.24 15.40 14.00
N PRO A 77 1.51 16.19 12.94
CA PRO A 77 0.45 16.91 12.21
C PRO A 77 -0.63 16.02 11.58
N ALA A 78 -0.27 14.79 11.21
CA ALA A 78 -1.20 13.78 10.69
C ALA A 78 -1.89 12.93 11.78
N ALA A 79 -1.83 13.35 13.05
CA ALA A 79 -2.60 12.79 14.16
C ALA A 79 -4.09 13.13 14.06
N ILE A 80 -4.69 12.85 12.91
CA ILE A 80 -6.10 13.11 12.61
C ILE A 80 -6.93 11.84 12.83
N TRP A 81 -8.19 12.04 13.22
CA TRP A 81 -9.13 10.95 13.42
C TRP A 81 -9.81 10.52 12.10
N PRO A 82 -9.97 9.21 11.81
CA PRO A 82 -9.41 8.08 12.54
C PRO A 82 -7.92 7.89 12.24
N LEU A 83 -7.13 7.61 13.27
CA LEU A 83 -5.68 7.47 13.13
C LEU A 83 -5.29 6.33 12.16
N THR A 84 -6.13 5.29 12.07
CA THR A 84 -5.99 4.15 11.15
C THR A 84 -5.99 4.54 9.68
N ALA A 85 -6.47 5.73 9.30
CA ALA A 85 -6.36 6.25 7.94
C ALA A 85 -4.89 6.36 7.47
N ASN A 86 -3.92 6.38 8.39
CA ASN A 86 -2.49 6.37 8.07
C ASN A 86 -1.94 4.97 7.71
N ILE A 87 -2.73 3.90 7.85
CA ILE A 87 -2.37 2.53 7.43
C ILE A 87 -2.87 2.30 6.00
N LEU A 88 -1.98 2.49 5.04
CA LEU A 88 -2.27 2.34 3.60
C LEU A 88 -1.81 1.00 3.00
N ASP A 89 -1.23 0.12 3.81
CA ASP A 89 -0.61 -1.13 3.38
C ASP A 89 -1.04 -2.35 4.24
N PRO A 90 -2.35 -2.53 4.53
CA PRO A 90 -2.86 -3.72 5.18
C PRO A 90 -2.70 -4.99 4.31
N VAL A 91 -2.95 -4.89 3.00
CA VAL A 91 -2.64 -5.92 1.99
C VAL A 91 -1.49 -5.43 1.13
N ARG A 92 -0.62 -6.36 0.70
CA ARG A 92 0.65 -6.01 0.05
C ARG A 92 1.01 -7.02 -1.01
N ALA A 93 1.64 -6.54 -2.08
CA ALA A 93 2.28 -7.38 -3.09
C ALA A 93 3.68 -6.84 -3.40
N SER A 94 4.57 -7.72 -3.84
CA SER A 94 5.91 -7.37 -4.28
C SER A 94 6.10 -7.76 -5.74
N ILE A 95 6.74 -6.88 -6.50
CA ILE A 95 7.12 -7.11 -7.89
C ILE A 95 8.64 -6.95 -7.96
N VAL A 96 9.32 -8.01 -8.39
CA VAL A 96 10.78 -8.01 -8.55
C VAL A 96 11.09 -7.83 -10.03
N CYS A 97 11.90 -6.81 -10.30
CA CYS A 97 12.26 -6.36 -11.63
C CYS A 97 13.78 -6.37 -11.80
N ASP A 98 14.27 -6.45 -13.04
CA ASP A 98 15.69 -6.30 -13.35
C ASP A 98 16.00 -4.85 -13.72
N GLY A 99 16.42 -4.07 -12.71
CA GLY A 99 16.81 -2.68 -12.85
C GLY A 99 15.68 -1.64 -12.82
N PRO A 100 16.02 -0.34 -12.70
CA PRO A 100 15.06 0.75 -12.58
C PRO A 100 14.13 0.92 -13.79
N LYS A 101 14.60 0.59 -15.00
CA LYS A 101 13.80 0.70 -16.23
C LYS A 101 12.57 -0.21 -16.17
N GLN A 102 12.75 -1.46 -15.74
CA GLN A 102 11.65 -2.40 -15.58
C GLN A 102 10.74 -2.04 -14.42
N ILE A 103 11.30 -1.51 -13.31
CA ILE A 103 10.49 -1.00 -12.20
C ILE A 103 9.52 0.08 -12.68
N LEU A 104 10.00 1.05 -13.47
CA LEU A 104 9.16 2.11 -14.02
C LEU A 104 8.13 1.59 -15.01
N GLN A 105 8.53 0.64 -15.86
CA GLN A 105 7.61 -0.02 -16.79
C GLN A 105 6.50 -0.76 -16.05
N ALA A 106 6.85 -1.59 -15.06
CA ALA A 106 5.90 -2.36 -14.27
C ALA A 106 4.96 -1.45 -13.48
N ALA A 107 5.49 -0.35 -12.91
CA ALA A 107 4.66 0.65 -12.24
C ALA A 107 3.68 1.32 -13.20
N ASN A 108 4.10 1.59 -14.44
CA ASN A 108 3.24 2.20 -15.45
C ASN A 108 2.02 1.33 -15.79
N TRP A 109 2.12 0.01 -15.74
CA TRP A 109 0.97 -0.89 -15.96
C TRP A 109 -0.19 -0.65 -14.98
N PHE A 110 0.13 -0.29 -13.74
CA PHE A 110 -0.87 0.05 -12.72
C PHE A 110 -1.35 1.50 -12.81
N ILE A 111 -0.54 2.40 -13.36
CA ILE A 111 -0.88 3.81 -13.53
C ILE A 111 -1.78 4.01 -14.75
N SER A 112 -1.44 3.39 -15.88
CA SER A 112 -2.19 3.54 -17.14
C SER A 112 -3.52 2.77 -17.12
N ASN A 113 -3.64 1.74 -16.28
CA ASN A 113 -4.84 0.88 -16.17
C ASN A 113 -5.27 0.22 -17.51
N GLU A 114 -4.40 0.19 -18.52
CA GLU A 114 -4.77 -0.15 -19.90
C GLU A 114 -5.27 -1.59 -20.08
N CYS A 115 -4.82 -2.55 -19.25
CA CYS A 115 -5.23 -3.96 -19.37
C CYS A 115 -6.46 -4.34 -18.53
N ILE A 116 -7.09 -3.39 -17.85
CA ILE A 116 -8.10 -3.65 -16.81
C ILE A 116 -9.51 -3.25 -17.25
N SER A 117 -9.64 -2.46 -18.33
CA SER A 117 -10.77 -1.56 -18.55
C SER A 117 -12.14 -2.20 -18.78
N ASP A 118 -12.23 -3.44 -19.26
CA ASP A 118 -13.53 -3.92 -19.79
C ASP A 118 -14.25 -4.98 -18.94
N THR A 119 -13.58 -5.63 -18.00
CA THR A 119 -14.15 -6.80 -17.29
C THR A 119 -14.47 -6.57 -15.82
N HIS A 120 -14.00 -5.48 -15.22
CA HIS A 120 -14.12 -5.28 -13.77
C HIS A 120 -14.99 -4.08 -13.45
N LYS A 121 -16.02 -4.32 -12.63
CA LYS A 121 -16.96 -3.30 -12.14
C LYS A 121 -16.26 -2.15 -11.39
N TYR A 122 -15.08 -2.40 -10.82
CA TYR A 122 -14.34 -1.43 -10.02
C TYR A 122 -12.91 -1.28 -10.55
N PRO A 123 -12.50 -0.09 -11.03
CA PRO A 123 -11.15 0.14 -11.53
C PRO A 123 -10.14 0.18 -10.37
N LEU A 124 -8.89 -0.20 -10.67
CA LEU A 124 -7.78 0.09 -9.77
C LEU A 124 -7.47 1.59 -9.85
N THR A 125 -7.23 2.23 -8.71
CA THR A 125 -6.82 3.64 -8.70
C THR A 125 -5.57 3.81 -7.86
N VAL A 126 -4.48 4.28 -8.47
CA VAL A 126 -3.28 4.67 -7.74
C VAL A 126 -3.60 5.95 -6.95
N VAL A 127 -3.60 5.86 -5.63
CA VAL A 127 -3.93 6.98 -4.73
C VAL A 127 -2.69 7.67 -4.16
N ARG A 128 -1.54 6.99 -4.17
CA ARG A 128 -0.27 7.56 -3.71
C ARG A 128 0.90 6.84 -4.36
N VAL A 129 1.95 7.59 -4.68
CA VAL A 129 3.24 7.07 -5.11
C VAL A 129 4.29 7.47 -4.07
N LYS A 130 5.13 6.53 -3.66
CA LYS A 130 6.34 6.81 -2.90
C LYS A 130 7.54 6.39 -3.73
N ASN A 131 8.37 7.36 -4.09
CA ASN A 131 9.56 7.14 -4.89
C ASN A 131 10.81 7.40 -4.04
N LYS A 132 11.48 6.32 -3.60
CA LYS A 132 12.75 6.40 -2.86
C LYS A 132 13.98 6.29 -3.75
N PHE A 133 13.84 6.36 -5.08
CA PHE A 133 14.98 6.52 -5.98
C PHE A 133 15.53 7.95 -6.00
N SER A 134 14.74 8.93 -5.54
CA SER A 134 15.15 10.32 -5.55
C SER A 134 16.29 10.56 -4.54
N PRO A 135 17.47 11.02 -4.99
CA PRO A 135 18.60 11.31 -4.10
C PRO A 135 18.32 12.43 -3.10
N SER A 136 17.28 13.23 -3.33
CA SER A 136 16.80 14.26 -2.41
C SER A 136 15.89 13.75 -1.29
N HIS A 137 15.53 12.45 -1.27
CA HIS A 137 14.60 11.94 -0.29
C HIS A 137 15.32 11.66 1.05
N PRO A 138 14.92 12.30 2.17
CA PRO A 138 15.64 12.24 3.45
C PRO A 138 15.67 10.85 4.13
N GLU A 139 15.00 9.86 3.55
CA GLU A 139 14.96 8.47 4.06
C GLU A 139 15.90 7.53 3.28
N VAL A 140 16.66 8.04 2.31
CA VAL A 140 17.61 7.27 1.50
C VAL A 140 18.99 7.35 2.14
N THR A 141 19.11 6.94 3.41
CA THR A 141 20.40 6.90 4.12
C THR A 141 21.17 5.61 3.85
N ASP A 142 20.47 4.53 3.50
CA ASP A 142 21.04 3.16 3.51
C ASP A 142 21.20 2.58 2.10
N GLY A 143 21.11 3.40 1.05
CA GLY A 143 21.17 2.93 -0.35
C GLY A 143 19.96 2.10 -0.81
N TYR A 144 18.98 1.86 0.07
CA TYR A 144 17.74 1.14 -0.25
C TYR A 144 16.86 1.99 -1.17
N ARG A 145 16.70 1.55 -2.41
CA ARG A 145 15.88 2.21 -3.44
C ARG A 145 14.63 1.38 -3.67
N ASP A 146 13.47 1.94 -3.35
CA ASP A 146 12.17 1.34 -3.62
C ASP A 146 11.24 2.31 -4.34
N LEU A 147 10.30 1.74 -5.09
CA LEU A 147 9.13 2.43 -5.60
C LEU A 147 7.91 1.73 -5.01
N LYS A 148 6.96 2.49 -4.47
CA LYS A 148 5.71 1.95 -3.94
C LYS A 148 4.52 2.65 -4.53
N LEU A 149 3.54 1.86 -4.94
CA LEU A 149 2.23 2.33 -5.34
C LEU A 149 1.22 1.93 -4.27
N PHE A 150 0.40 2.89 -3.86
CA PHE A 150 -0.75 2.63 -3.02
C PHE A 150 -1.99 2.65 -3.90
N ILE A 151 -2.76 1.58 -3.88
CA ILE A 151 -3.86 1.36 -4.81
C ILE A 151 -5.15 1.21 -4.02
N SER A 152 -6.15 2.02 -4.38
CA SER A 152 -7.53 1.80 -3.98
C SER A 152 -8.07 0.60 -4.77
N PHE A 153 -8.42 -0.45 -4.04
CA PHE A 153 -8.96 -1.70 -4.55
C PHE A 153 -10.36 -1.92 -3.98
N MET A 154 -11.29 -2.38 -4.81
CA MET A 154 -12.61 -2.81 -4.39
C MET A 154 -12.94 -4.15 -5.04
N ASP A 155 -13.36 -5.12 -4.23
CA ASP A 155 -13.73 -6.44 -4.71
C ASP A 155 -15.15 -6.48 -5.31
N SER A 156 -15.56 -7.64 -5.82
CA SER A 156 -16.90 -7.85 -6.40
C SER A 156 -18.05 -7.69 -5.39
N ARG A 157 -17.76 -7.77 -4.09
CA ARG A 157 -18.73 -7.58 -3.00
C ARG A 157 -18.85 -6.11 -2.58
N GLY A 158 -18.05 -5.22 -3.16
CA GLY A 158 -17.99 -3.80 -2.80
C GLY A 158 -17.14 -3.50 -1.57
N LEU A 159 -16.31 -4.45 -1.10
CA LEU A 159 -15.38 -4.22 0.00
C LEU A 159 -14.12 -3.52 -0.52
N GLY A 160 -13.90 -2.29 -0.03
CA GLY A 160 -12.79 -1.45 -0.44
C GLY A 160 -11.62 -1.43 0.56
N ILE A 161 -10.39 -1.50 0.05
CA ILE A 161 -9.16 -1.33 0.82
C ILE A 161 -8.12 -0.55 0.02
N ILE A 162 -7.19 0.12 0.71
CA ILE A 162 -5.96 0.57 0.07
C ILE A 162 -4.91 -0.52 0.27
N GLY A 163 -4.30 -1.00 -0.80
CA GLY A 163 -3.18 -1.94 -0.77
C GLY A 163 -1.88 -1.27 -1.22
N GLU A 164 -0.75 -1.90 -0.93
CA GLU A 164 0.57 -1.44 -1.37
C GLU A 164 1.19 -2.45 -2.34
N ILE A 165 1.70 -1.95 -3.47
CA ILE A 165 2.62 -2.69 -4.34
C ILE A 165 4.02 -2.14 -4.11
N GLN A 166 4.97 -3.02 -3.79
CA GLN A 166 6.38 -2.68 -3.68
C GLN A 166 7.13 -3.19 -4.90
N PHE A 167 7.88 -2.31 -5.55
CA PHE A 167 8.74 -2.66 -6.66
C PHE A 167 10.18 -2.74 -6.16
N HIS A 168 10.79 -3.89 -6.36
CA HIS A 168 12.15 -4.18 -5.90
C HIS A 168 13.04 -4.48 -7.10
N ASP A 169 14.30 -4.10 -6.96
CA ASP A 169 15.34 -4.52 -7.88
C ASP A 169 15.82 -5.92 -7.48
N ARG A 170 15.96 -6.82 -8.46
CA ARG A 170 16.43 -8.20 -8.29
C ARG A 170 17.77 -8.25 -7.55
N ILE A 171 18.63 -7.26 -7.76
CA ILE A 171 19.95 -7.16 -7.10
C ILE A 171 19.85 -7.16 -5.56
N LEU A 172 18.74 -6.71 -4.98
CA LEU A 172 18.52 -6.67 -3.53
C LEU A 172 18.42 -8.07 -2.91
N TYR A 173 18.16 -9.10 -3.73
CA TYR A 173 17.98 -10.47 -3.28
C TYR A 173 19.18 -11.37 -3.60
N GLY A 174 20.22 -10.85 -4.26
CA GLY A 174 21.36 -11.65 -4.72
C GLY A 174 20.98 -12.72 -5.75
N LEU A 175 19.91 -12.45 -6.52
CA LEU A 175 19.35 -13.31 -7.57
C LEU A 175 19.77 -12.86 -8.96
#